data_AF-A0A2S8FQJ4-F1
#
_entry.id   AF-A0A2S8FQJ4-F1
#
_cell.length_a   1.000
_cell.length_b   1.000
_cell.length_c   1.000
_cell.angle_alpha   90.00
_cell.angle_beta   90.00
_cell.angle_gamma   90.00
#
_symmetry.space_group_name_H-M   'P 1'
#
loop_
_entity.id
_entity.type
_entity.pdbx_description
1 polymer ?
#
loop_
_entity_poly.entity_id
_entity_poly.type
_entity_poly.pdbx_seq_one_letter_code
_entity_poly.pdbx_strand_id
1 'polypeptide(L)'
;MSPPSPEIDSPEPHNPFQSPAMTEVEAIEPEHLEKLTLPSWRLVVGCVLVVSGILGVTWSSFPDFQLPETIGGGLILTFIVCLLIVAVTAGMGISLFIQAVRRREFSRLMPGHWRLIAFATSIVGQVVVGIVDLFAGTVKTNGLGYFLVYMPEAILAFAFYGWVLRTTQETKWWRQYAWICVVYYLSIGSETIARWLVYQKGFGSPWNPYNGFEVAYVLAGLVAMIAFIAAMLADDRRQTKRDWYHAVGLVMPPFALFATWMMFAIIIRAD
;
A
#
# COMPACT_ATOMS: atom_id res chain seq x y z
N MET A 1 -9.57 -26.08 78.11
CA MET A 1 -8.41 -26.24 77.20
C MET A 1 -8.76 -25.52 75.92
N SER A 2 -8.19 -24.35 75.69
CA SER A 2 -8.45 -23.52 74.51
C SER A 2 -7.40 -23.82 73.44
N PRO A 3 -7.76 -23.88 72.15
CA PRO A 3 -6.79 -24.08 71.08
C PRO A 3 -5.91 -22.83 70.91
N PRO A 4 -4.62 -22.98 70.53
CA PRO A 4 -3.76 -21.83 70.25
C PRO A 4 -4.22 -21.13 68.96
N SER A 5 -4.23 -19.79 68.99
CA SER A 5 -4.45 -18.96 67.81
C SER A 5 -3.33 -19.17 66.79
N PRO A 6 -3.63 -19.19 65.48
CA PRO A 6 -2.57 -19.09 64.48
C PRO A 6 -2.03 -17.65 64.52
N GLU A 7 -0.76 -17.51 64.91
CA GLU A 7 0.01 -16.30 64.68
C GLU A 7 -0.03 -15.98 63.20
N ILE A 8 -0.60 -14.81 62.89
CA ILE A 8 -0.59 -14.22 61.57
C ILE A 8 0.85 -13.76 61.31
N ASP A 9 1.55 -14.47 60.43
CA ASP A 9 2.80 -14.04 59.82
C ASP A 9 2.59 -12.63 59.22
N SER A 10 2.99 -11.61 59.97
CA SER A 10 3.08 -10.25 59.46
C SER A 10 4.35 -10.19 58.63
N PRO A 11 4.29 -9.84 57.33
CA PRO A 11 5.48 -9.75 56.51
C PRO A 11 6.39 -8.65 57.08
N GLU A 12 7.62 -9.03 57.43
CA GLU A 12 8.61 -8.09 57.94
C GLU A 12 8.80 -6.93 56.94
N PRO A 13 8.72 -5.66 57.40
CA PRO A 13 8.69 -4.49 56.51
C PRO A 13 10.02 -4.23 55.76
N HIS A 14 11.07 -5.03 55.97
CA HIS A 14 12.41 -4.80 55.42
C HIS A 14 13.15 -6.09 55.05
N ASN A 15 12.53 -6.97 54.23
CA ASN A 15 13.28 -8.05 53.62
C ASN A 15 14.04 -7.53 52.36
N PRO A 16 15.39 -7.46 52.39
CA PRO A 16 16.19 -6.96 51.26
C PRO A 16 16.22 -7.91 50.06
N PHE A 17 15.69 -9.12 50.18
CA PHE A 17 15.54 -10.10 49.11
C PHE A 17 14.10 -10.20 48.58
N GLN A 18 13.20 -9.33 49.04
CA GLN A 18 11.85 -9.26 48.50
C GLN A 18 11.94 -8.59 47.12
N SER A 19 11.83 -9.41 46.06
CA SER A 19 11.59 -8.92 44.71
C SER A 19 10.46 -7.89 44.77
N PRO A 20 10.57 -6.74 44.07
CA PRO A 20 9.53 -5.72 44.10
C PRO A 20 8.21 -6.43 43.87
N ALA A 21 7.31 -6.36 44.86
CA ALA A 21 5.92 -6.74 44.63
C ALA A 21 5.55 -6.00 43.35
N MET A 22 5.04 -6.72 42.34
CA MET A 22 4.57 -6.11 41.09
C MET A 22 3.61 -5.00 41.50
N THR A 23 4.14 -3.78 41.65
CA THR A 23 3.36 -2.57 41.59
C THR A 23 2.76 -2.70 40.22
N GLU A 24 1.44 -2.93 40.19
CA GLU A 24 0.65 -2.97 38.97
C GLU A 24 1.29 -1.95 38.05
N VAL A 25 1.95 -2.46 37.00
CA VAL A 25 2.49 -1.61 35.95
C VAL A 25 1.27 -0.81 35.57
N GLU A 26 1.25 0.47 35.95
CA GLU A 26 0.19 1.40 35.59
C GLU A 26 -0.03 1.09 34.14
N ALA A 27 -1.17 0.44 33.85
CA ALA A 27 -1.61 0.26 32.51
C ALA A 27 -1.80 1.71 32.10
N ILE A 28 -0.79 2.26 31.42
CA ILE A 28 -0.87 3.54 30.75
C ILE A 28 -2.08 3.31 29.87
N GLU A 29 -3.26 3.72 30.34
CA GLU A 29 -4.48 3.63 29.58
C GLU A 29 -4.11 4.34 28.29
N PRO A 30 -4.07 3.64 27.14
CA PRO A 30 -3.64 4.26 25.92
C PRO A 30 -4.62 5.41 25.69
N GLU A 31 -4.10 6.61 25.93
CA GLU A 31 -4.78 7.89 25.84
C GLU A 31 -5.73 7.78 24.65
N HIS A 32 -7.03 7.77 24.95
CA HIS A 32 -8.09 7.29 24.08
C HIS A 32 -7.85 7.83 22.66
N LEU A 33 -7.22 7.04 21.79
CA LEU A 33 -6.80 7.49 20.47
C LEU A 33 -8.09 7.92 19.76
N GLU A 34 -8.32 9.22 19.68
CA GLU A 34 -9.46 9.78 18.98
C GLU A 34 -9.47 9.17 17.59
N LYS A 35 -10.53 8.43 17.28
CA LYS A 35 -10.66 7.74 15.99
C LYS A 35 -10.46 8.75 14.88
N LEU A 36 -9.59 8.41 13.92
CA LEU A 36 -9.41 9.17 12.68
C LEU A 36 -10.78 9.51 12.10
N THR A 37 -11.00 10.75 11.68
CA THR A 37 -12.25 11.04 10.98
C THR A 37 -12.22 10.28 9.66
N LEU A 38 -13.16 9.38 9.44
CA LEU A 38 -13.25 8.55 8.23
C LEU A 38 -13.96 9.27 7.08
N PRO A 39 -13.68 8.90 5.81
CA PRO A 39 -14.18 9.69 4.69
C PRO A 39 -15.67 9.49 4.55
N SER A 40 -16.38 10.55 4.16
CA SER A 40 -17.80 10.44 3.89
C SER A 40 -18.00 9.48 2.72
N TRP A 41 -19.02 8.64 2.80
CA TRP A 41 -19.31 7.67 1.72
C TRP A 41 -19.49 8.37 0.36
N ARG A 42 -19.99 9.61 0.35
CA ARG A 42 -20.12 10.44 -0.86
C ARG A 42 -18.77 10.75 -1.49
N LEU A 43 -17.75 11.07 -0.67
CA LEU A 43 -16.40 11.30 -1.14
C LEU A 43 -15.80 10.01 -1.70
N VAL A 44 -15.98 8.89 -1.00
CA VAL A 44 -15.52 7.57 -1.47
C VAL A 44 -16.14 7.24 -2.82
N VAL A 45 -17.47 7.28 -2.94
CA VAL A 45 -18.18 7.00 -4.20
C VAL A 45 -17.76 7.95 -5.30
N GLY A 46 -17.62 9.25 -5.00
CA GLY A 46 -17.14 10.24 -5.98
C GLY A 46 -15.75 9.90 -6.51
N CYS A 47 -14.80 9.57 -5.62
CA CYS A 47 -13.45 9.16 -6.02
C CYS A 47 -13.47 7.85 -6.83
N VAL A 48 -14.27 6.86 -6.44
CA VAL A 48 -14.40 5.59 -7.18
C VAL A 48 -14.93 5.84 -8.59
N LEU A 49 -15.98 6.66 -8.75
CA LEU A 49 -16.53 6.99 -10.07
C LEU A 49 -15.51 7.71 -10.96
N VAL A 50 -14.74 8.65 -10.41
CA VAL A 50 -13.68 9.35 -11.15
C VAL A 50 -12.58 8.38 -11.58
N VAL A 51 -12.11 7.50 -10.68
CA VAL A 51 -11.09 6.50 -11.02
C VAL A 51 -11.62 5.52 -12.06
N SER A 52 -12.85 5.02 -11.92
CA SER A 52 -13.48 4.15 -12.93
C SER A 52 -13.56 4.82 -14.30
N GLY A 53 -13.90 6.11 -14.36
CA GLY A 53 -13.91 6.88 -15.60
C GLY A 53 -12.52 7.00 -16.22
N ILE A 54 -11.50 7.31 -15.42
CA ILE A 54 -10.10 7.37 -15.87
C ILE A 54 -9.65 6.02 -16.42
N LEU A 55 -9.89 4.93 -15.67
CA LEU A 55 -9.53 3.58 -16.09
C LEU A 55 -10.27 3.19 -17.37
N GLY A 56 -11.57 3.49 -17.47
CA GLY A 56 -12.36 3.23 -18.66
C GLY A 56 -11.85 3.94 -19.91
N VAL A 57 -11.53 5.24 -19.80
CA VAL A 57 -10.96 6.04 -20.90
C VAL A 57 -9.57 5.55 -21.28
N THR A 58 -8.71 5.32 -20.29
CA THR A 58 -7.36 4.79 -20.51
C THR A 58 -7.49 3.47 -21.29
N TRP A 59 -8.30 2.55 -20.78
CA TRP A 59 -8.45 1.22 -21.37
C TRP A 59 -9.03 1.21 -22.77
N SER A 60 -10.06 2.02 -23.06
CA SER A 60 -10.65 2.09 -24.39
C SER A 60 -9.70 2.72 -25.42
N SER A 61 -8.79 3.58 -24.97
CA SER A 61 -7.88 4.33 -25.85
C SER A 61 -6.63 3.55 -26.27
N PHE A 62 -6.27 2.48 -25.56
CA PHE A 62 -5.04 1.72 -25.84
C PHE A 62 -5.34 0.37 -26.50
N PRO A 63 -4.94 0.17 -27.78
CA PRO A 63 -5.17 -1.08 -28.50
C PRO A 63 -4.58 -2.33 -27.81
N ASP A 64 -3.47 -2.18 -27.07
CA ASP A 64 -2.81 -3.30 -26.38
C ASP A 64 -3.57 -3.75 -25.12
N PHE A 65 -4.56 -2.96 -24.72
CA PHE A 65 -5.47 -3.23 -23.62
C PHE A 65 -6.88 -3.54 -24.12
N GLN A 66 -7.21 -3.27 -25.37
CA GLN A 66 -8.52 -3.65 -25.92
C GLN A 66 -8.69 -5.17 -25.85
N LEU A 67 -9.83 -5.62 -25.32
CA LEU A 67 -10.16 -7.03 -25.29
C LEU A 67 -10.31 -7.51 -26.74
N PRO A 68 -9.61 -8.58 -27.17
CA PRO A 68 -9.86 -9.19 -28.47
C PRO A 68 -11.34 -9.47 -28.68
N GLU A 69 -11.85 -9.20 -29.88
CA GLU A 69 -13.27 -9.40 -30.24
C GLU A 69 -13.73 -10.86 -30.03
N THR A 70 -12.78 -11.80 -29.94
CA THR A 70 -12.96 -13.23 -29.71
C THR A 70 -13.21 -13.60 -28.24
N ILE A 71 -13.09 -12.67 -27.30
CA ILE A 71 -13.27 -12.93 -25.87
C ILE A 71 -14.74 -13.20 -25.53
N GLY A 72 -15.02 -14.39 -25.02
CA GLY A 72 -16.36 -14.77 -24.54
C GLY A 72 -16.85 -13.92 -23.36
N GLY A 73 -18.17 -13.71 -23.26
CA GLY A 73 -18.78 -12.78 -22.28
C GLY A 73 -18.41 -13.00 -20.81
N GLY A 74 -18.05 -14.22 -20.39
CA GLY A 74 -17.58 -14.50 -19.02
C GLY A 74 -16.22 -13.88 -18.69
N LEU A 75 -15.32 -13.79 -19.69
CA LEU A 75 -14.02 -13.14 -19.54
C LEU A 75 -14.17 -11.61 -19.52
N ILE A 76 -15.14 -11.06 -20.28
CA ILE A 76 -15.50 -9.63 -20.22
C ILE A 76 -16.00 -9.25 -18.82
N LEU A 77 -16.89 -10.05 -18.24
CA LEU A 77 -17.38 -9.81 -16.88
C LEU A 77 -16.25 -9.88 -15.84
N THR A 78 -15.38 -10.89 -15.95
CA THR A 78 -14.21 -11.03 -15.06
C THR A 78 -13.30 -9.81 -15.17
N PHE A 79 -13.04 -9.36 -16.39
CA PHE A 79 -12.26 -8.17 -16.68
C PHE A 79 -12.86 -6.90 -16.03
N ILE A 80 -14.16 -6.65 -16.20
CA ILE A 80 -14.85 -5.51 -15.58
C ILE A 80 -14.78 -5.56 -14.05
N VAL A 81 -14.98 -6.74 -13.46
CA VAL A 81 -14.88 -6.93 -12.00
C VAL A 81 -13.46 -6.60 -11.51
N CYS A 82 -12.43 -7.04 -12.22
CA CYS A 82 -11.05 -6.72 -11.88
C CYS A 82 -10.77 -5.20 -11.93
N LEU A 83 -11.25 -4.50 -12.97
CA LEU A 83 -11.15 -3.04 -13.04
C LEU A 83 -11.87 -2.35 -11.88
N LEU A 84 -13.06 -2.81 -11.52
CA LEU A 84 -13.82 -2.25 -10.39
C LEU A 84 -13.08 -2.44 -9.07
N ILE A 85 -12.42 -3.57 -8.85
CA ILE A 85 -11.60 -3.80 -7.64
C ILE A 85 -10.46 -2.77 -7.57
N VAL A 86 -9.77 -2.54 -8.69
CA VAL A 86 -8.69 -1.53 -8.77
C VAL A 86 -9.27 -0.12 -8.51
N ALA A 87 -10.39 0.22 -9.14
CA ALA A 87 -11.03 1.52 -9.00
C ALA A 87 -11.50 1.79 -7.57
N VAL A 88 -12.11 0.79 -6.91
CA VAL A 88 -12.54 0.88 -5.52
C VAL A 88 -11.33 1.09 -4.61
N THR A 89 -10.29 0.28 -4.78
CA THR A 89 -9.08 0.35 -3.95
C THR A 89 -8.40 1.72 -4.06
N ALA A 90 -8.17 2.20 -5.27
CA ALA A 90 -7.55 3.50 -5.51
C ALA A 90 -8.47 4.65 -5.08
N GLY A 91 -9.78 4.59 -5.37
CA GLY A 91 -10.75 5.61 -4.96
C GLY A 91 -10.83 5.76 -3.44
N MET A 92 -10.77 4.65 -2.70
CA MET A 92 -10.64 4.68 -1.23
C MET A 92 -9.34 5.36 -0.79
N GLY A 93 -8.20 5.02 -1.40
CA GLY A 93 -6.92 5.69 -1.16
C GLY A 93 -6.96 7.20 -1.38
N ILE A 94 -7.52 7.66 -2.50
CA ILE A 94 -7.68 9.08 -2.81
C ILE A 94 -8.58 9.76 -1.77
N SER A 95 -9.71 9.15 -1.42
CA SER A 95 -10.65 9.74 -0.44
C SER A 95 -10.02 9.89 0.95
N LEU A 96 -9.24 8.90 1.40
CA LEU A 96 -8.47 8.95 2.65
C LEU A 96 -7.41 10.05 2.60
N PHE A 97 -6.69 10.16 1.48
CA PHE A 97 -5.70 11.22 1.29
C PHE A 97 -6.34 12.62 1.36
N ILE A 98 -7.42 12.85 0.59
CA ILE A 98 -8.14 14.14 0.59
C ILE A 98 -8.59 14.50 2.01
N GLN A 99 -9.15 13.56 2.75
CA GLN A 99 -9.59 13.84 4.10
C GLN A 99 -8.45 14.12 5.06
N ALA A 100 -7.38 13.33 5.00
CA ALA A 100 -6.18 13.53 5.81
C ALA A 100 -5.57 14.91 5.56
N VAL A 101 -5.53 15.36 4.29
CA VAL A 101 -5.13 16.72 3.91
C VAL A 101 -6.08 17.76 4.53
N ARG A 102 -7.39 17.62 4.30
CA ARG A 102 -8.40 18.62 4.72
C ARG A 102 -8.46 18.80 6.24
N ARG A 103 -8.25 17.71 6.99
CA ARG A 103 -8.29 17.72 8.46
C ARG A 103 -6.91 17.81 9.11
N ARG A 104 -5.83 17.78 8.32
CA ARG A 104 -4.44 17.75 8.80
C ARG A 104 -4.16 16.58 9.75
N GLU A 105 -4.84 15.46 9.56
CA GLU A 105 -4.81 14.27 10.43
C GLU A 105 -3.79 13.20 9.95
N PHE A 106 -2.71 13.60 9.27
CA PHE A 106 -1.74 12.65 8.68
C PHE A 106 -1.05 11.75 9.71
N SER A 107 -0.75 12.29 10.90
CA SER A 107 -0.11 11.52 11.98
C SER A 107 -0.99 10.39 12.52
N ARG A 108 -2.31 10.48 12.31
CA ARG A 108 -3.33 9.51 12.73
C ARG A 108 -3.59 8.43 11.67
N LEU A 109 -2.97 8.52 10.49
CA LEU A 109 -3.10 7.48 9.47
C LEU A 109 -2.47 6.19 9.96
N MET A 110 -3.23 5.11 9.88
CA MET A 110 -2.77 3.76 10.19
C MET A 110 -2.13 3.10 8.95
N PRO A 111 -1.35 2.03 9.12
CA PRO A 111 -0.61 1.37 8.03
C PRO A 111 -1.45 0.94 6.82
N GLY A 112 -2.65 0.40 7.03
CA GLY A 112 -3.56 0.10 5.92
C GLY A 112 -3.98 1.33 5.13
N HIS A 113 -4.14 2.49 5.77
CA HIS A 113 -4.40 3.75 5.07
C HIS A 113 -3.22 4.15 4.19
N TRP A 114 -1.99 3.98 4.68
CA TRP A 114 -0.79 4.27 3.91
C TRP A 114 -0.74 3.45 2.63
N ARG A 115 -1.06 2.15 2.74
CA ARG A 115 -1.08 1.25 1.59
C ARG A 115 -2.15 1.62 0.57
N LEU A 116 -3.36 2.00 1.00
CA LEU A 116 -4.40 2.48 0.08
C LEU A 116 -3.99 3.77 -0.63
N ILE A 117 -3.46 4.74 0.11
CA ILE A 117 -3.00 6.02 -0.44
C ILE A 117 -1.84 5.79 -1.41
N ALA A 118 -0.87 4.95 -1.06
CA ALA A 118 0.24 4.60 -1.93
C ALA A 118 -0.25 3.88 -3.19
N PHE A 119 -1.19 2.93 -3.07
CA PHE A 119 -1.79 2.25 -4.22
C PHE A 119 -2.46 3.23 -5.18
N ALA A 120 -3.15 4.25 -4.66
CA ALA A 120 -3.78 5.28 -5.47
C ALA A 120 -2.80 6.08 -6.35
N THR A 121 -1.51 6.12 -6.00
CA THR A 121 -0.50 6.81 -6.82
C THR A 121 -0.27 6.14 -8.17
N SER A 122 -0.57 4.84 -8.31
CA SER A 122 -0.51 4.10 -9.59
C SER A 122 -1.46 4.67 -10.65
N ILE A 123 -2.58 5.28 -10.24
CA ILE A 123 -3.54 5.90 -11.15
C ILE A 123 -2.95 7.14 -11.83
N VAL A 124 -2.04 7.87 -11.16
CA VAL A 124 -1.45 9.09 -11.71
C VAL A 124 -0.64 8.77 -12.96
N GLY A 125 0.14 7.69 -12.94
CA GLY A 125 0.87 7.22 -14.11
C GLY A 125 -0.03 6.93 -15.30
N GLN A 126 -1.15 6.24 -15.06
CA GLN A 126 -2.14 5.95 -16.12
C GLN A 126 -2.77 7.21 -16.70
N VAL A 127 -3.10 8.19 -15.85
CA VAL A 127 -3.61 9.50 -16.31
C VAL A 127 -2.59 10.23 -17.16
N VAL A 128 -1.34 10.30 -16.71
CA VAL A 128 -0.25 10.97 -17.44
C VAL A 128 -0.06 10.33 -18.81
N VAL A 129 -0.05 9.00 -18.87
CA VAL A 129 0.08 8.24 -20.11
C VAL A 129 -1.10 8.49 -21.04
N GLY A 130 -2.33 8.43 -20.52
CA GLY A 130 -3.54 8.72 -21.31
C GLY A 130 -3.53 10.15 -21.89
N ILE A 131 -3.10 11.15 -21.11
CA ILE A 131 -2.96 12.53 -21.59
C ILE A 131 -1.89 12.62 -22.68
N VAL A 132 -0.70 12.08 -22.44
CA VAL A 132 0.40 12.17 -23.42
C VAL A 132 0.02 11.46 -24.72
N ASP A 133 -0.64 10.31 -24.64
CA ASP A 133 -1.07 9.58 -25.84
C ASP A 133 -2.12 10.36 -26.64
N LEU A 134 -3.10 10.96 -25.96
CA LEU A 134 -4.14 11.79 -26.58
C LEU A 134 -3.56 12.96 -27.40
N PHE A 135 -2.47 13.57 -26.94
CA PHE A 135 -1.88 14.74 -27.58
C PHE A 135 -0.70 14.44 -28.51
N ALA A 136 0.04 13.36 -28.27
CA ALA A 136 1.30 13.10 -28.96
C ALA A 136 1.31 11.80 -29.79
N GLY A 137 0.44 10.82 -29.51
CA GLY A 137 0.39 9.53 -30.23
C GLY A 137 1.69 8.73 -30.20
N THR A 138 2.58 9.00 -29.24
CA THR A 138 3.99 8.55 -29.23
C THR A 138 4.33 7.54 -28.13
N VAL A 139 3.36 7.08 -27.33
CA VAL A 139 3.65 6.29 -26.12
C VAL A 139 4.21 4.89 -26.46
N LYS A 140 3.86 4.33 -27.62
CA LYS A 140 4.15 2.93 -27.98
C LYS A 140 5.57 2.65 -28.49
N THR A 141 6.34 3.65 -28.93
CA THR A 141 7.53 3.37 -29.77
C THR A 141 8.88 3.35 -29.04
N ASN A 142 9.01 4.02 -27.88
CA ASN A 142 10.35 4.34 -27.33
C ASN A 142 10.56 4.02 -25.83
N GLY A 143 9.74 3.14 -25.24
CA GLY A 143 9.79 2.86 -23.79
C GLY A 143 9.34 4.04 -22.90
N LEU A 144 8.96 5.17 -23.50
CA LEU A 144 8.46 6.37 -22.84
C LEU A 144 7.17 6.07 -22.06
N GLY A 145 6.29 5.20 -22.56
CA GLY A 145 5.10 4.78 -21.84
C GLY A 145 5.42 4.14 -20.50
N TYR A 146 6.41 3.23 -20.44
CA TYR A 146 6.84 2.62 -19.18
C TYR A 146 7.32 3.68 -18.18
N PHE A 147 8.12 4.65 -18.67
CA PHE A 147 8.58 5.76 -17.84
C PHE A 147 7.41 6.60 -17.30
N LEU A 148 6.43 6.95 -18.14
CA LEU A 148 5.29 7.77 -17.76
C LEU A 148 4.29 7.03 -16.84
N VAL A 149 4.19 5.70 -16.92
CA VAL A 149 3.37 4.90 -15.99
C VAL A 149 4.03 4.85 -14.62
N TYR A 150 5.28 4.36 -14.53
CA TYR A 150 5.85 3.92 -13.25
C TYR A 150 6.62 5.02 -12.51
N MET A 151 7.19 6.00 -13.22
CA MET A 151 7.99 7.04 -12.57
C MET A 151 7.14 7.98 -11.70
N PRO A 152 5.94 8.44 -12.13
CA PRO A 152 5.08 9.25 -11.27
C PRO A 152 4.65 8.50 -9.99
N GLU A 153 4.31 7.21 -10.12
CA GLU A 153 3.98 6.35 -8.97
C GLU A 153 5.15 6.29 -7.98
N ALA A 154 6.35 5.96 -8.47
CA ALA A 154 7.55 5.83 -7.64
C ALA A 154 7.85 7.13 -6.88
N ILE A 155 7.81 8.29 -7.56
CA ILE A 155 8.07 9.59 -6.95
C ILE A 155 7.02 9.91 -5.88
N LEU A 156 5.74 9.75 -6.20
CA LEU A 156 4.64 10.10 -5.29
C LEU A 156 4.59 9.18 -4.07
N ALA A 157 4.75 7.88 -4.27
CA ALA A 157 4.77 6.92 -3.18
C ALA A 157 6.03 7.07 -2.30
N PHE A 158 7.20 7.34 -2.90
CA PHE A 158 8.41 7.69 -2.16
C PHE A 158 8.20 8.92 -1.28
N ALA A 159 7.68 10.01 -1.87
CA ALA A 159 7.41 11.25 -1.15
C ALA A 159 6.38 11.03 -0.04
N PHE A 160 5.33 10.25 -0.30
CA PHE A 160 4.31 9.90 0.66
C PHE A 160 4.87 9.10 1.85
N TYR A 161 5.64 8.05 1.61
CA TYR A 161 6.24 7.26 2.70
C TYR A 161 7.32 8.05 3.46
N GLY A 162 8.08 8.93 2.78
CA GLY A 162 8.97 9.89 3.44
C GLY A 162 8.20 10.83 4.38
N TRP A 163 7.03 11.29 3.96
CA TRP A 163 6.14 12.09 4.80
C TRP A 163 5.55 11.29 5.97
N VAL A 164 5.12 10.04 5.73
CA VAL A 164 4.64 9.13 6.78
C VAL A 164 5.71 8.94 7.85
N LEU A 165 6.96 8.65 7.47
CA LEU A 165 8.06 8.48 8.41
C LEU A 165 8.29 9.71 9.31
N ARG A 166 8.11 10.90 8.75
CA ARG A 166 8.23 12.16 9.50
C ARG A 166 7.09 12.39 10.49
N THR A 167 5.89 11.90 10.18
CA THR A 167 4.66 12.32 10.87
C THR A 167 3.98 11.22 11.69
N THR A 168 4.30 9.95 11.44
CA THR A 168 3.58 8.82 12.03
C THR A 168 3.85 8.64 13.52
N GLN A 169 2.80 8.36 14.27
CA GLN A 169 2.87 7.96 15.68
C GLN A 169 2.83 6.44 15.87
N GLU A 170 2.88 5.67 14.78
CA GLU A 170 2.82 4.21 14.83
C GLU A 170 4.05 3.56 15.45
N THR A 171 3.90 2.27 15.78
CA THR A 171 4.93 1.46 16.41
C THR A 171 6.23 1.38 15.61
N LYS A 172 7.33 1.03 16.28
CA LYS A 172 8.65 0.85 15.65
C LYS A 172 8.59 -0.11 14.45
N TRP A 173 7.79 -1.17 14.51
CA TRP A 173 7.64 -2.14 13.43
C TRP A 173 7.03 -1.53 12.17
N TRP A 174 5.99 -0.70 12.33
CA TRP A 174 5.39 0.01 11.21
C TRP A 174 6.27 1.11 10.64
N ARG A 175 7.06 1.79 11.48
CA ARG A 175 8.09 2.73 11.00
C ARG A 175 9.17 2.02 10.19
N GLN A 176 9.60 0.83 10.61
CA GLN A 176 10.54 0.01 9.84
C GLN A 176 9.94 -0.42 8.49
N TYR A 177 8.68 -0.86 8.50
CA TYR A 177 7.95 -1.16 7.27
C TYR A 177 7.89 0.06 6.33
N ALA A 178 7.54 1.24 6.84
CA ALA A 178 7.53 2.47 6.05
C ALA A 178 8.91 2.82 5.46
N TRP A 179 9.99 2.62 6.21
CA TRP A 179 11.37 2.76 5.70
C TRP A 179 11.66 1.80 4.56
N ILE A 180 11.24 0.54 4.69
CA ILE A 180 11.41 -0.46 3.63
C ILE A 180 10.57 -0.08 2.40
N CYS A 181 9.37 0.46 2.58
CA CYS A 181 8.57 0.99 1.47
C CYS A 181 9.27 2.15 0.74
N VAL A 182 9.96 3.05 1.46
CA VAL A 182 10.77 4.10 0.82
C VAL A 182 11.83 3.49 -0.11
N VAL A 183 12.58 2.48 0.38
CA VAL A 183 13.59 1.78 -0.42
C VAL A 183 12.95 1.03 -1.60
N TYR A 184 11.81 0.39 -1.38
CA TYR A 184 11.05 -0.31 -2.41
C TYR A 184 10.62 0.63 -3.54
N TYR A 185 10.03 1.79 -3.24
CA TYR A 185 9.63 2.74 -4.29
C TYR A 185 10.83 3.42 -4.97
N LEU A 186 11.96 3.60 -4.28
CA LEU A 186 13.22 3.97 -4.95
C LEU A 186 13.70 2.90 -5.93
N SER A 187 13.55 1.61 -5.59
CA SER A 187 13.91 0.51 -6.49
C SER A 187 13.04 0.50 -7.75
N ILE A 188 11.72 0.75 -7.62
CA ILE A 188 10.80 0.91 -8.76
C ILE A 188 11.24 2.07 -9.66
N GLY A 189 11.54 3.24 -9.07
CA GLY A 189 11.99 4.40 -9.84
C GLY A 189 13.32 4.13 -10.57
N SER A 190 14.25 3.42 -9.91
CA SER A 190 15.53 3.04 -10.49
C SER A 190 15.38 2.03 -11.63
N GLU A 191 14.51 1.03 -11.47
CA GLU A 191 14.15 0.07 -12.53
C GLU A 191 13.50 0.78 -13.72
N THR A 192 12.60 1.74 -13.44
CA THR A 192 11.92 2.51 -14.48
C THR A 192 12.90 3.31 -15.33
N ILE A 193 13.85 3.99 -14.69
CA ILE A 193 14.93 4.70 -15.39
C ILE A 193 15.80 3.73 -16.19
N ALA A 194 16.20 2.61 -15.57
CA ALA A 194 17.03 1.60 -16.20
C ALA A 194 16.37 1.02 -17.46
N ARG A 195 15.11 0.59 -17.38
CA ARG A 195 14.34 0.08 -18.53
C ARG A 195 14.18 1.14 -19.61
N TRP A 196 13.86 2.38 -19.24
CA TRP A 196 13.75 3.46 -20.22
C TRP A 196 15.07 3.66 -20.98
N LEU A 197 16.22 3.70 -20.28
CA LEU A 197 17.54 3.81 -20.92
C LEU A 197 17.88 2.61 -21.82
N VAL A 198 17.43 1.41 -21.47
CA VAL A 198 17.57 0.20 -22.30
C VAL A 198 16.82 0.34 -23.62
N TYR A 199 15.56 0.78 -23.57
CA TYR A 199 14.76 1.02 -24.76
C TYR A 199 15.41 2.06 -25.68
N GLN A 200 16.01 3.11 -25.12
CA GLN A 200 16.71 4.13 -25.90
C GLN A 200 17.98 3.60 -26.60
N LYS A 201 18.64 2.60 -26.01
CA LYS A 201 19.90 2.03 -26.53
C LYS A 201 19.72 0.77 -27.37
N GLY A 202 18.49 0.26 -27.51
CA GLY A 202 18.19 -0.92 -28.31
C GLY A 202 18.81 -2.22 -27.78
N PHE A 203 19.12 -2.30 -26.48
CA PHE A 203 19.70 -3.52 -25.89
C PHE A 203 18.63 -4.62 -25.75
N GLY A 204 18.46 -5.43 -26.79
CA GLY A 204 17.57 -6.61 -26.81
C GLY A 204 18.14 -7.87 -26.16
N SER A 205 19.16 -7.76 -25.29
CA SER A 205 19.82 -8.93 -24.69
C SER A 205 19.20 -9.31 -23.34
N PRO A 206 18.93 -10.61 -23.06
CA PRO A 206 18.56 -11.10 -21.74
C PRO A 206 19.70 -11.04 -20.71
N TRP A 207 20.94 -10.71 -21.12
CA TRP A 207 22.08 -10.42 -20.24
C TRP A 207 22.31 -8.92 -20.13
N ASN A 208 21.24 -8.22 -19.77
CA ASN A 208 21.26 -6.80 -19.61
C ASN A 208 21.76 -6.46 -18.21
N PRO A 209 22.84 -5.67 -18.01
CA PRO A 209 23.27 -5.23 -16.67
C PRO A 209 22.15 -4.52 -15.88
N TYR A 210 21.10 -4.07 -16.58
CA TYR A 210 19.90 -3.48 -15.99
C TYR A 210 18.92 -4.51 -15.38
N ASN A 211 19.05 -5.82 -15.65
CA ASN A 211 18.28 -6.87 -14.97
C ASN A 211 18.57 -6.92 -13.45
N GLY A 212 19.72 -6.39 -13.03
CA GLY A 212 20.02 -6.21 -11.60
C GLY A 212 18.98 -5.32 -10.89
N PHE A 213 18.35 -4.37 -11.61
CA PHE A 213 17.27 -3.55 -11.05
C PHE A 213 15.96 -4.32 -10.90
N GLU A 214 15.64 -5.23 -11.83
CA GLU A 214 14.47 -6.12 -11.69
C GLU A 214 14.63 -7.04 -10.47
N VAL A 215 15.82 -7.63 -10.30
CA VAL A 215 16.12 -8.45 -9.13
C VAL A 215 16.04 -7.61 -7.86
N ALA A 216 16.58 -6.39 -7.86
CA ALA A 216 16.50 -5.48 -6.71
C ALA A 216 15.06 -5.12 -6.35
N TYR A 217 14.21 -4.83 -7.35
CA TYR A 217 12.78 -4.57 -7.17
C TYR A 217 12.06 -5.78 -6.54
N VAL A 218 12.27 -6.98 -7.08
CA VAL A 218 11.65 -8.21 -6.58
C VAL A 218 12.10 -8.51 -5.14
N LEU A 219 13.40 -8.40 -4.86
CA LEU A 219 13.95 -8.60 -3.52
C LEU A 219 13.43 -7.55 -2.54
N ALA A 220 13.36 -6.27 -2.94
CA ALA A 220 12.81 -5.22 -2.10
C ALA A 220 11.33 -5.45 -1.79
N GLY A 221 10.55 -5.95 -2.77
CA GLY A 221 9.16 -6.36 -2.57
C GLY A 221 9.02 -7.52 -1.58
N LEU A 222 9.88 -8.53 -1.67
CA LEU A 222 9.92 -9.65 -0.73
C LEU A 222 10.25 -9.19 0.70
N VAL A 223 11.25 -8.32 0.85
CA VAL A 223 11.64 -7.74 2.14
C VAL A 223 10.50 -6.89 2.72
N ALA A 224 9.81 -6.10 1.88
CA ALA A 224 8.63 -5.33 2.29
C ALA A 224 7.50 -6.24 2.78
N MET A 225 7.27 -7.37 2.11
CA MET A 225 6.26 -8.36 2.52
C MET A 225 6.61 -9.01 3.86
N ILE A 226 7.87 -9.40 4.07
CA ILE A 226 8.31 -9.98 5.35
C ILE A 226 8.15 -8.96 6.48
N ALA A 227 8.58 -7.72 6.27
CA ALA A 227 8.44 -6.66 7.26
C ALA A 227 6.97 -6.33 7.56
N PHE A 228 6.11 -6.37 6.54
CA PHE A 228 4.66 -6.22 6.69
C PHE A 228 4.07 -7.32 7.59
N ILE A 229 4.39 -8.59 7.33
CA ILE A 229 3.92 -9.72 8.14
C ILE A 229 4.44 -9.60 9.58
N ALA A 230 5.71 -9.26 9.75
CA ALA A 230 6.30 -9.06 11.08
C ALA A 230 5.60 -7.94 11.86
N ALA A 231 5.28 -6.81 11.20
CA ALA A 231 4.55 -5.71 11.81
C ALA A 231 3.11 -6.09 12.18
N MET A 232 2.42 -6.85 11.34
CA MET A 232 1.10 -7.40 11.67
C MET A 232 1.13 -8.32 12.88
N LEU A 233 2.08 -9.26 12.93
CA LEU A 233 2.22 -10.18 14.07
C LEU A 233 2.56 -9.42 15.35
N ALA A 234 3.35 -8.35 15.26
CA ALA A 234 3.65 -7.50 16.40
C ALA A 234 2.42 -6.70 16.87
N ASP A 235 1.58 -6.24 15.96
CA ASP A 235 0.31 -5.56 16.27
C ASP A 235 -0.69 -6.49 16.96
N ASP A 236 -0.82 -7.72 16.45
CA ASP A 236 -1.71 -8.75 16.99
C ASP A 236 -1.30 -9.14 18.42
N ARG A 237 0.00 -9.37 18.65
CA ARG A 237 0.55 -9.62 20.00
C ARG A 237 0.31 -8.46 20.97
N ARG A 238 0.20 -7.23 20.47
CA ARG A 238 -0.07 -6.03 21.26
C ARG A 238 -1.57 -5.71 21.35
N GLN A 239 -2.44 -6.49 20.70
CA GLN A 239 -3.88 -6.26 20.60
C GLN A 239 -4.22 -4.81 20.22
N THR A 240 -3.44 -4.26 19.28
CA THR A 240 -3.61 -2.86 18.88
C THR A 240 -4.97 -2.68 18.20
N LYS A 241 -5.82 -1.80 18.71
CA LYS A 241 -7.13 -1.54 18.11
C LYS A 241 -6.95 -0.86 16.75
N ARG A 242 -7.44 -1.50 15.68
CA ARG A 242 -7.40 -1.00 14.31
C ARG A 242 -8.82 -0.71 13.81
N ASP A 243 -8.96 0.29 12.96
CA ASP A 243 -10.24 0.54 12.28
C ASP A 243 -10.41 -0.40 11.07
N TRP A 244 -11.60 -0.35 10.47
CA TRP A 244 -11.92 -1.21 9.33
C TRP A 244 -11.20 -0.78 8.05
N TYR A 245 -10.88 0.50 7.86
CA TYR A 245 -10.14 0.98 6.69
C TYR A 245 -8.70 0.49 6.73
N HIS A 246 -8.11 0.33 7.92
CA HIS A 246 -6.84 -0.34 8.09
C HIS A 246 -6.91 -1.77 7.54
N ALA A 247 -7.88 -2.58 7.99
CA ALA A 247 -8.04 -3.96 7.52
C ALA A 247 -8.26 -4.03 6.00
N VAL A 248 -9.13 -3.16 5.47
CA VAL A 248 -9.36 -3.04 4.02
C VAL A 248 -8.07 -2.69 3.29
N GLY A 249 -7.27 -1.76 3.83
CA GLY A 249 -6.01 -1.36 3.22
C GLY A 249 -4.87 -2.37 3.30
N LEU A 250 -5.00 -3.39 4.17
CA LEU A 250 -4.10 -4.53 4.16
C LEU A 250 -4.45 -5.55 3.07
N VAL A 251 -5.74 -5.74 2.82
CA VAL A 251 -6.26 -6.81 1.95
C VAL A 251 -6.48 -6.37 0.51
N MET A 252 -7.06 -5.19 0.30
CA MET A 252 -7.49 -4.73 -1.03
C MET A 252 -6.34 -4.47 -2.00
N PRO A 253 -5.22 -3.80 -1.62
CA PRO A 253 -4.14 -3.58 -2.58
C PRO A 253 -3.52 -4.88 -3.13
N PRO A 254 -3.23 -5.92 -2.33
CA PRO A 254 -2.86 -7.23 -2.87
C PRO A 254 -3.91 -7.85 -3.79
N PHE A 255 -5.19 -7.77 -3.43
CA PHE A 255 -6.28 -8.28 -4.27
C PHE A 255 -6.40 -7.52 -5.59
N ALA A 256 -6.24 -6.19 -5.57
CA ALA A 256 -6.24 -5.35 -6.76
C ALA A 256 -5.04 -5.65 -7.66
N LEU A 257 -3.85 -5.85 -7.09
CA LEU A 257 -2.68 -6.31 -7.85
C LEU A 257 -2.94 -7.68 -8.50
N PHE A 258 -3.49 -8.64 -7.74
CA PHE A 258 -3.86 -9.94 -8.26
C PHE A 258 -4.89 -9.84 -9.39
N ALA A 259 -5.91 -8.99 -9.23
CA ALA A 259 -6.89 -8.69 -10.27
C ALA A 259 -6.24 -8.12 -11.53
N THR A 260 -5.25 -7.22 -11.40
CA THR A 260 -4.47 -6.71 -12.53
C THR A 260 -3.70 -7.81 -13.25
N TRP A 261 -3.05 -8.72 -12.52
CA TRP A 261 -2.37 -9.87 -13.12
C TRP A 261 -3.33 -10.82 -13.83
N MET A 262 -4.53 -11.04 -13.27
CA MET A 262 -5.56 -11.82 -13.94
C MET A 262 -6.01 -11.16 -15.25
N MET A 263 -6.23 -9.84 -15.26
CA MET A 263 -6.56 -9.11 -16.49
C MET A 263 -5.48 -9.28 -17.55
N PHE A 264 -4.20 -9.13 -17.18
CA PHE A 264 -3.08 -9.32 -18.09
C PHE A 264 -3.03 -10.74 -18.66
N ALA A 265 -3.25 -11.76 -17.82
CA ALA A 265 -3.29 -13.15 -18.25
C ALA A 265 -4.46 -13.46 -19.21
N ILE A 266 -5.60 -12.78 -19.04
CA ILE A 266 -6.75 -12.90 -19.95
C ILE A 266 -6.42 -12.32 -21.33
N ILE A 267 -5.78 -11.14 -21.37
CA ILE A 267 -5.38 -10.47 -22.61
C ILE A 267 -4.39 -11.34 -23.40
N ILE A 268 -3.31 -11.79 -22.76
CA ILE A 268 -2.30 -12.65 -23.41
C ILE A 268 -2.89 -13.95 -23.97
N ARG A 269 -3.87 -14.55 -23.30
CA ARG A 269 -4.47 -15.83 -23.75
C ARG A 269 -5.48 -15.68 -24.88
N ALA A 270 -5.92 -14.46 -25.16
CA ALA A 270 -6.91 -14.19 -26.19
C ALA A 270 -6.27 -13.84 -27.55
N ASP A 271 -4.97 -13.53 -27.56
CA ASP A 271 -4.09 -13.44 -28.74
C ASP A 271 -3.51 -14.81 -29.12
#